data_AF-A0A961GTH0-F1
#
_entry.id   AF-A0A961GTH0-F1
#
_cell.length_a   1.000
_cell.length_b   1.000
_cell.length_c   1.000
_cell.angle_alpha   90.00
_cell.angle_beta   90.00
_cell.angle_gamma   90.00
#
_symmetry.space_group_name_H-M   'P 1'
#
loop_
_entity.id
_entity.type
_entity.pdbx_description
1 polymer ?
#
loop_
_entity_poly.entity_id
_entity_poly.type
_entity_poly.pdbx_seq_one_letter_code
_entity_poly.pdbx_strand_id
1 'polypeptide(L)'
;MRAIISVGLATALLLTAAACSSGDSSASGVGESATATSAEATLDLSSAMADNQESHFEASDLDYDESDAVEVLLEGTTASSDSGDVTIEGSSVTITAGGTYSLSGSLSDGEIIVDAGDTAEVTLVLEGVDVANSDGAAIAVMGADEAVVILAPGTSNRLTDGATYSFANPDSDEPNATLYSAADVTIGGDGELTVEAAYNDAIASKDGLVLASGTITVDAADDGIRGKDYLVVDGAAVSVQATGDGLKSDNEEDPERGYVLLSDGVVEITSGDDAVAASTDAIVTGGQLVVDAGSASEDGRGIQGDVLVLISGGELDVTALDDAVHSNDQVAISGGASMLASGDDGVHGDHLVTIDGGTITVTDAFEGIESETIAINDGFIDITSDDDGLNVASSEASATSTAAGPGPGGAAEAVGDYYVYINGGTVVITISGELAEQGDGIDANGHVELTGGLVVISGATDTRNSAIDYSGGSFVVTGGTLIGTNVNGHNSQGVGSGSTQASMYMTSTQTISGGSVVHVESPEGESLVTFEPANDYSAIVFSSPELVDGESYDVYLGGTVTGGSETGLYEDSEYSGGELAATVSASL
;
A
#
# COMPACT_ATOMS: atom_id res chain seq x y z
N MET A 1 -51.54 45.00 49.52
CA MET A 1 -51.54 45.98 48.41
C MET A 1 -50.29 45.71 47.59
N ARG A 2 -50.25 45.01 46.45
CA ARG A 2 -51.08 44.04 45.69
C ARG A 2 -50.00 43.14 45.01
N ALA A 3 -49.85 41.83 45.27
CA ALA A 3 -50.66 40.67 44.89
C ALA A 3 -50.80 40.42 43.36
N ILE A 4 -50.02 39.43 42.87
CA ILE A 4 -50.32 38.28 41.99
C ILE A 4 -51.36 38.46 40.87
N ILE A 5 -51.05 38.03 39.63
CA ILE A 5 -51.74 36.97 38.85
C ILE A 5 -51.00 36.70 37.51
N SER A 6 -50.97 35.41 37.20
CA SER A 6 -50.37 34.62 36.13
C SER A 6 -51.19 34.58 34.81
N VAL A 7 -50.73 33.70 33.89
CA VAL A 7 -51.33 33.20 32.62
C VAL A 7 -50.85 33.98 31.39
N GLY A 8 -50.31 33.42 30.29
CA GLY A 8 -50.12 32.04 29.84
C GLY A 8 -50.20 32.02 28.29
N LEU A 9 -49.37 31.18 27.66
CA LEU A 9 -49.56 30.55 26.33
C LEU A 9 -49.63 31.43 25.05
N ALA A 10 -48.69 31.23 24.12
CA ALA A 10 -48.93 30.72 22.75
C ALA A 10 -47.75 30.98 21.80
N THR A 11 -47.35 29.90 21.14
CA THR A 11 -46.43 29.72 20.01
C THR A 11 -46.80 30.58 18.79
N ALA A 12 -45.77 31.10 18.12
CA ALA A 12 -45.75 31.34 16.67
C ALA A 12 -44.28 31.47 16.22
N LEU A 13 -43.73 30.38 15.69
CA LEU A 13 -42.45 30.33 14.97
C LEU A 13 -42.66 31.07 13.63
N LEU A 14 -41.99 32.20 13.44
CA LEU A 14 -41.95 32.90 12.16
C LEU A 14 -40.77 32.38 11.34
N LEU A 15 -41.06 31.73 10.20
CA LEU A 15 -40.13 31.62 9.09
C LEU A 15 -39.86 33.02 8.53
N THR A 16 -38.60 33.43 8.44
CA THR A 16 -38.19 34.60 7.66
C THR A 16 -37.24 34.17 6.55
N ALA A 17 -37.77 34.08 5.34
CA ALA A 17 -37.00 34.26 4.12
C ALA A 17 -36.73 35.77 3.95
N ALA A 18 -35.48 36.15 3.71
CA ALA A 18 -35.11 37.52 3.35
C ALA A 18 -34.29 37.50 2.06
N ALA A 19 -34.88 38.07 1.01
CA ALA A 19 -34.22 38.38 -0.24
C ALA A 19 -33.94 39.90 -0.35
N CYS A 20 -32.80 40.20 -0.97
CA CYS A 20 -32.45 41.36 -1.81
C CYS A 20 -31.72 42.61 -1.26
N SER A 21 -30.58 42.86 -1.96
CA SER A 21 -29.96 44.14 -2.41
C SER A 21 -29.15 44.95 -1.39
N SER A 22 -27.96 45.52 -1.65
CA SER A 22 -27.28 46.04 -2.86
C SER A 22 -25.78 46.21 -2.48
N GLY A 23 -24.76 45.87 -3.28
CA GLY A 23 -24.28 46.54 -4.49
C GLY A 23 -23.05 47.41 -4.19
N ASP A 24 -21.84 46.95 -4.48
CA ASP A 24 -20.76 47.81 -5.02
C ASP A 24 -19.71 46.98 -5.78
N SER A 25 -19.08 47.65 -6.73
CA SER A 25 -18.39 47.18 -7.90
C SER A 25 -16.87 47.18 -7.72
N SER A 26 -16.18 46.10 -8.09
CA SER A 26 -14.81 46.19 -8.60
C SER A 26 -14.54 45.06 -9.59
N ALA A 27 -13.86 45.42 -10.69
CA ALA A 27 -13.81 44.68 -11.92
C ALA A 27 -12.57 43.77 -12.01
N SER A 28 -12.80 42.56 -12.50
CA SER A 28 -12.01 41.84 -13.52
C SER A 28 -10.51 41.67 -13.28
N GLY A 29 -10.16 40.53 -12.69
CA GLY A 29 -9.08 39.68 -13.16
C GLY A 29 -9.67 38.30 -13.43
N VAL A 30 -10.07 38.02 -14.68
CA VAL A 30 -10.47 36.68 -15.09
C VAL A 30 -9.16 35.92 -15.27
N GLY A 31 -8.76 35.17 -14.24
CA GLY A 31 -7.83 34.06 -14.40
C GLY A 31 -8.61 32.94 -15.07
N GLU A 32 -8.14 32.50 -16.23
CA GLU A 32 -8.60 31.28 -16.87
C GLU A 32 -8.44 30.14 -15.86
N SER A 33 -9.56 29.60 -15.36
CA SER A 33 -9.57 28.34 -14.64
C SER A 33 -9.16 27.28 -15.67
N ALA A 34 -7.93 26.78 -15.52
CA ALA A 34 -7.52 25.57 -16.18
C ALA A 34 -8.50 24.49 -15.73
N THR A 35 -9.19 23.89 -16.69
CA THR A 35 -9.98 22.68 -16.45
C THR A 35 -8.95 21.59 -16.17
N ALA A 36 -8.73 21.27 -14.89
CA ALA A 36 -8.01 20.06 -14.52
C ALA A 36 -8.79 18.89 -15.13
N THR A 37 -8.10 18.06 -15.92
CA THR A 37 -8.69 16.89 -16.55
C THR A 37 -8.80 15.79 -15.50
N SER A 38 -10.03 15.40 -15.16
CA SER A 38 -10.39 14.41 -14.12
C SER A 38 -10.02 12.96 -14.43
N ALA A 39 -9.07 12.72 -15.34
CA ALA A 39 -8.66 11.38 -15.75
C ALA A 39 -7.15 11.39 -15.94
N GLU A 40 -6.44 11.07 -14.86
CA GLU A 40 -5.04 10.68 -14.97
C GLU A 40 -4.94 9.38 -15.78
N ALA A 41 -3.87 9.24 -16.57
CA ALA A 41 -3.71 8.09 -17.44
C ALA A 41 -3.39 6.85 -16.59
N THR A 42 -4.11 5.75 -16.82
CA THR A 42 -3.80 4.45 -16.21
C THR A 42 -2.34 4.07 -16.45
N LEU A 43 -1.61 3.82 -15.36
CA LEU A 43 -0.24 3.33 -15.40
C LEU A 43 -0.27 1.81 -15.55
N ASP A 44 0.11 1.31 -16.73
CA ASP A 44 0.28 -0.12 -16.97
C ASP A 44 1.72 -0.57 -16.71
N LEU A 45 1.92 -1.88 -16.49
CA LEU A 45 3.24 -2.46 -16.24
C LEU A 45 4.27 -2.09 -17.32
N SER A 46 3.85 -2.03 -18.58
CA SER A 46 4.77 -1.73 -19.68
C SER A 46 5.28 -0.29 -19.63
N SER A 47 4.48 0.63 -19.08
CA SER A 47 4.85 2.03 -18.89
C SER A 47 5.71 2.19 -17.63
N ALA A 48 5.36 1.50 -16.53
CA ALA A 48 6.14 1.50 -15.30
C ALA A 48 7.54 0.90 -15.51
N MET A 49 7.64 -0.20 -16.24
CA MET A 49 8.92 -0.86 -16.52
C MET A 49 9.68 -0.25 -17.71
N ALA A 50 9.16 0.80 -18.36
CA ALA A 50 9.76 1.32 -19.58
C ALA A 50 11.16 1.93 -19.35
N ASP A 51 11.36 2.51 -18.17
CA ASP A 51 12.61 3.14 -17.78
C ASP A 51 13.51 2.19 -16.98
N ASN A 52 12.97 1.08 -16.45
CA ASN A 52 13.74 0.12 -15.67
C ASN A 52 14.55 -0.82 -16.57
N GLN A 53 15.79 -1.09 -16.13
CA GLN A 53 16.70 -2.02 -16.77
C GLN A 53 16.06 -3.42 -16.79
N GLU A 54 16.01 -4.05 -17.96
CA GLU A 54 15.61 -5.47 -18.06
C GLU A 54 16.55 -6.36 -17.23
N SER A 55 15.98 -7.35 -16.55
CA SER A 55 16.77 -8.31 -15.78
C SER A 55 17.67 -9.15 -16.69
N HIS A 56 18.78 -9.64 -16.14
CA HIS A 56 19.70 -10.52 -16.87
C HIS A 56 19.11 -11.91 -17.18
N PHE A 57 18.08 -12.32 -16.43
CA PHE A 57 17.57 -13.69 -16.43
C PHE A 57 16.96 -14.12 -17.76
N GLU A 58 17.47 -15.23 -18.29
CA GLU A 58 16.84 -16.03 -19.32
C GLU A 58 16.44 -17.40 -18.75
N ALA A 59 15.25 -17.91 -19.11
CA ALA A 59 14.80 -19.21 -18.60
C ALA A 59 15.76 -20.38 -18.92
N SER A 60 16.62 -20.24 -19.94
CA SER A 60 17.67 -21.21 -20.27
C SER A 60 18.86 -21.21 -19.30
N ASP A 61 18.99 -20.23 -18.42
CA ASP A 61 20.07 -20.17 -17.42
C ASP A 61 19.96 -21.33 -16.43
N LEU A 62 18.73 -21.81 -16.20
CA LEU A 62 18.46 -22.98 -15.37
C LEU A 62 18.63 -24.33 -16.12
N ASP A 63 18.91 -24.30 -17.43
CA ASP A 63 19.17 -25.50 -18.21
C ASP A 63 20.67 -25.88 -18.14
N TYR A 64 20.96 -27.12 -17.73
CA TYR A 64 22.33 -27.65 -17.78
C TYR A 64 22.35 -29.16 -18.09
N ASP A 65 23.47 -29.65 -18.63
CA ASP A 65 23.73 -31.07 -18.78
C ASP A 65 24.58 -31.57 -17.60
N GLU A 66 23.99 -32.37 -16.71
CA GLU A 66 24.67 -32.99 -15.58
C GLU A 66 25.98 -33.69 -15.98
N SER A 67 26.09 -34.22 -17.21
CA SER A 67 27.29 -34.92 -17.66
C SER A 67 28.45 -34.01 -18.06
N ASP A 68 28.18 -32.72 -18.29
CA ASP A 68 29.19 -31.70 -18.56
C ASP A 68 29.62 -30.97 -17.27
N ALA A 69 28.91 -31.17 -16.15
CA ALA A 69 29.21 -30.54 -14.88
C ALA A 69 30.50 -31.07 -14.24
N VAL A 70 31.33 -30.14 -13.75
CA VAL A 70 32.53 -30.44 -12.96
C VAL A 70 32.13 -30.80 -11.53
N GLU A 71 32.43 -32.02 -11.09
CA GLU A 71 32.16 -32.47 -9.73
C GLU A 71 33.11 -31.80 -8.72
N VAL A 72 32.53 -31.26 -7.63
CA VAL A 72 33.22 -30.73 -6.47
C VAL A 72 32.61 -31.34 -5.20
N LEU A 73 33.38 -32.19 -4.53
CA LEU A 73 32.93 -32.87 -3.32
C LEU A 73 33.49 -32.16 -2.07
N LEU A 74 32.61 -31.73 -1.18
CA LEU A 74 32.92 -31.07 0.08
C LEU A 74 33.01 -32.11 1.22
N GLU A 75 34.14 -32.15 1.93
CA GLU A 75 34.54 -33.26 2.81
C GLU A 75 34.89 -32.80 4.25
N GLY A 76 34.06 -31.94 4.82
CA GLY A 76 34.14 -31.41 6.19
C GLY A 76 35.17 -30.30 6.34
N THR A 77 36.46 -30.63 6.30
CA THR A 77 37.55 -29.64 6.47
C THR A 77 38.42 -29.49 5.23
N THR A 78 37.96 -30.05 4.11
CA THR A 78 38.61 -30.01 2.81
C THR A 78 37.56 -30.25 1.72
N ALA A 79 37.95 -30.12 0.46
CA ALA A 79 37.18 -30.61 -0.68
C ALA A 79 38.04 -31.47 -1.62
N SER A 80 37.42 -32.04 -2.66
CA SER A 80 38.08 -32.69 -3.79
C SER A 80 37.40 -32.39 -5.13
N SER A 81 38.21 -32.25 -6.18
CA SER A 81 37.77 -32.18 -7.58
C SER A 81 38.91 -32.68 -8.47
N ASP A 82 38.57 -33.28 -9.63
CA ASP A 82 39.53 -33.71 -10.64
C ASP A 82 39.82 -32.62 -11.70
N SER A 83 39.11 -31.49 -11.65
CA SER A 83 39.27 -30.39 -12.62
C SER A 83 40.46 -29.49 -12.29
N GLY A 84 41.12 -28.99 -13.34
CA GLY A 84 42.14 -27.95 -13.22
C GLY A 84 41.58 -26.54 -13.00
N ASP A 85 40.26 -26.38 -13.17
CA ASP A 85 39.56 -25.11 -13.02
C ASP A 85 39.10 -24.88 -11.57
N VAL A 86 39.34 -25.86 -10.68
CA VAL A 86 39.02 -25.80 -9.25
C VAL A 86 40.32 -25.87 -8.45
N THR A 87 40.59 -24.85 -7.65
CA THR A 87 41.71 -24.80 -6.71
C THR A 87 41.20 -25.08 -5.30
N ILE A 88 41.88 -25.95 -4.55
CA ILE A 88 41.48 -26.32 -3.19
C ILE A 88 42.65 -26.07 -2.23
N GLU A 89 42.46 -25.14 -1.31
CA GLU A 89 43.43 -24.80 -0.26
C GLU A 89 42.82 -25.02 1.13
N GLY A 90 42.92 -26.27 1.62
CA GLY A 90 42.21 -26.65 2.85
C GLY A 90 40.70 -26.65 2.61
N SER A 91 39.96 -25.87 3.39
CA SER A 91 38.51 -25.70 3.26
C SER A 91 38.09 -24.50 2.39
N SER A 92 39.03 -23.86 1.69
CA SER A 92 38.73 -22.85 0.66
C SER A 92 38.74 -23.51 -0.72
N VAL A 93 37.62 -23.39 -1.45
CA VAL A 93 37.41 -23.93 -2.79
C VAL A 93 37.23 -22.78 -3.76
N THR A 94 38.13 -22.62 -4.73
CA THR A 94 38.05 -21.54 -5.73
C THR A 94 37.80 -22.09 -7.12
N ILE A 95 36.69 -21.69 -7.72
CA ILE A 95 36.35 -21.89 -9.13
C ILE A 95 36.96 -20.76 -9.95
N THR A 96 37.78 -21.11 -10.95
CA THR A 96 38.66 -20.17 -11.66
C THR A 96 38.37 -20.02 -13.15
N ALA A 97 37.31 -20.66 -13.65
CA ALA A 97 36.87 -20.57 -15.04
C ALA A 97 35.34 -20.65 -15.14
N GLY A 98 34.82 -20.17 -16.27
CA GLY A 98 33.40 -20.32 -16.61
C GLY A 98 33.02 -21.78 -16.85
N GLY A 99 31.76 -22.11 -16.56
CA GLY A 99 31.21 -23.46 -16.73
C GLY A 99 30.29 -23.88 -15.59
N THR A 100 29.83 -25.13 -15.64
CA THR A 100 28.92 -25.72 -14.66
C THR A 100 29.68 -26.57 -13.65
N TYR A 101 29.40 -26.36 -12.37
CA TYR A 101 30.02 -27.05 -11.25
C TYR A 101 28.93 -27.67 -10.39
N SER A 102 28.97 -28.99 -10.21
CA SER A 102 28.05 -29.71 -9.31
C SER A 102 28.73 -29.91 -7.96
N LEU A 103 28.15 -29.29 -6.93
CA LEU A 103 28.68 -29.26 -5.57
C LEU A 103 27.83 -30.14 -4.66
N SER A 104 28.47 -30.98 -3.86
CA SER A 104 27.78 -31.82 -2.87
C SER A 104 28.63 -32.03 -1.62
N GLY A 105 27.99 -32.38 -0.50
CA GLY A 105 28.68 -32.63 0.77
C GLY A 105 28.73 -31.41 1.68
N SER A 106 29.72 -31.32 2.57
CA SER A 106 29.77 -30.22 3.54
C SER A 106 31.16 -29.64 3.80
N LEU A 107 31.19 -28.36 4.18
CA LEU A 107 32.34 -27.70 4.81
C LEU A 107 31.92 -27.17 6.18
N SER A 108 32.57 -27.62 7.25
CA SER A 108 32.22 -27.21 8.62
C SER A 108 32.71 -25.82 9.00
N ASP A 109 33.70 -25.31 8.28
CA ASP A 109 34.30 -23.98 8.40
C ASP A 109 35.15 -23.74 7.15
N GLY A 110 34.55 -23.16 6.11
CA GLY A 110 35.16 -23.02 4.79
C GLY A 110 34.30 -22.21 3.84
N GLU A 111 34.79 -22.00 2.63
CA GLU A 111 34.20 -21.08 1.65
C GLU A 111 34.28 -21.65 0.24
N ILE A 112 33.30 -21.29 -0.58
CA ILE A 112 33.32 -21.49 -2.03
C ILE A 112 33.45 -20.11 -2.69
N ILE A 113 34.50 -19.92 -3.47
CA ILE A 113 34.82 -18.67 -4.16
C ILE A 113 34.67 -18.90 -5.66
N VAL A 114 33.96 -18.01 -6.36
CA VAL A 114 33.99 -17.91 -7.82
C VAL A 114 34.83 -16.71 -8.22
N ASP A 115 35.94 -16.97 -8.90
CA ASP A 115 36.88 -15.96 -9.43
C ASP A 115 37.31 -16.40 -10.85
N ALA A 116 36.34 -16.45 -11.75
CA ALA A 116 36.47 -16.87 -13.14
C ALA A 116 36.77 -15.71 -14.12
N GLY A 117 36.71 -14.48 -13.60
CA GLY A 117 36.88 -13.23 -14.34
C GLY A 117 35.57 -12.66 -14.91
N ASP A 118 35.58 -11.36 -15.18
CA ASP A 118 34.41 -10.50 -15.48
C ASP A 118 33.71 -10.76 -16.83
N THR A 119 33.96 -11.89 -17.49
CA THR A 119 33.29 -12.27 -18.76
C THR A 119 32.88 -13.73 -18.77
N ALA A 120 32.90 -14.39 -17.62
CA ALA A 120 32.64 -15.81 -17.48
C ALA A 120 31.27 -16.01 -16.83
N GLU A 121 30.44 -16.82 -17.47
CA GLU A 121 29.22 -17.37 -16.87
C GLU A 121 29.59 -18.60 -16.03
N VAL A 122 29.14 -18.65 -14.79
CA VAL A 122 29.41 -19.76 -13.86
C VAL A 122 28.10 -20.28 -13.28
N THR A 123 27.85 -21.57 -13.46
CA THR A 123 26.68 -22.24 -12.86
C THR A 123 27.12 -23.10 -11.68
N LEU A 124 26.59 -22.85 -10.49
CA LEU A 124 26.74 -23.65 -9.29
C LEU A 124 25.48 -24.50 -9.07
N VAL A 125 25.57 -25.80 -9.31
CA VAL A 125 24.49 -26.75 -9.00
C VAL A 125 24.69 -27.26 -7.58
N LEU A 126 23.79 -26.90 -6.67
CA LEU A 126 23.86 -27.29 -5.26
C LEU A 126 23.07 -28.59 -5.03
N GLU A 127 23.80 -29.68 -4.78
CA GLU A 127 23.28 -31.03 -4.60
C GLU A 127 23.41 -31.53 -3.15
N GLY A 128 22.74 -30.85 -2.23
CA GLY A 128 22.79 -31.19 -0.80
C GLY A 128 24.06 -30.68 -0.14
N VAL A 129 24.37 -29.40 -0.37
CA VAL A 129 25.51 -28.67 0.16
C VAL A 129 25.22 -28.15 1.58
N ASP A 130 26.16 -28.29 2.51
CA ASP A 130 26.09 -27.67 3.86
C ASP A 130 27.43 -26.97 4.16
N VAL A 131 27.48 -25.65 4.00
CA VAL A 131 28.71 -24.83 4.15
C VAL A 131 28.53 -23.82 5.25
N ALA A 132 29.36 -23.93 6.28
CA ALA A 132 29.52 -22.91 7.30
C ALA A 132 30.86 -22.19 7.12
N ASN A 133 30.89 -20.86 7.27
CA ASN A 133 32.10 -20.06 7.33
C ASN A 133 32.06 -19.11 8.53
N SER A 134 32.90 -19.32 9.54
CA SER A 134 32.84 -18.50 10.76
C SER A 134 33.47 -17.11 10.63
N ASP A 135 34.15 -16.80 9.52
CA ASP A 135 34.93 -15.57 9.32
C ASP A 135 34.81 -15.02 7.88
N GLY A 136 33.66 -15.21 7.23
CA GLY A 136 33.40 -14.77 5.87
C GLY A 136 32.12 -15.35 5.28
N ALA A 137 31.90 -15.10 3.99
CA ALA A 137 30.78 -15.66 3.24
C ALA A 137 30.93 -17.18 3.04
N ALA A 138 29.81 -17.91 3.02
CA ALA A 138 29.81 -19.33 2.66
C ALA A 138 30.05 -19.51 1.15
N ILE A 139 29.44 -18.66 0.33
CA ILE A 139 29.68 -18.55 -1.11
C ILE A 139 29.98 -17.09 -1.45
N ALA A 140 31.09 -16.84 -2.14
CA ALA A 140 31.49 -15.52 -2.62
C ALA A 140 31.80 -15.54 -4.12
N VAL A 141 30.98 -14.88 -4.93
CA VAL A 141 31.24 -14.63 -6.35
C VAL A 141 32.00 -13.31 -6.46
N MET A 142 33.31 -13.41 -6.64
CA MET A 142 34.22 -12.25 -6.71
C MET A 142 34.56 -11.84 -8.14
N GLY A 143 34.36 -12.72 -9.12
CA GLY A 143 34.60 -12.46 -10.53
C GLY A 143 33.84 -13.43 -11.44
N ALA A 144 32.81 -12.92 -12.08
CA ALA A 144 32.00 -13.54 -13.13
C ALA A 144 31.35 -12.43 -13.97
N ASP A 145 30.81 -12.76 -15.14
CA ASP A 145 29.82 -11.90 -15.82
C ASP A 145 28.46 -12.10 -15.14
N GLU A 146 28.12 -13.37 -14.91
CA GLU A 146 26.91 -13.83 -14.25
C GLU A 146 27.19 -15.12 -13.47
N ALA A 147 26.53 -15.28 -12.32
CA ALA A 147 26.50 -16.53 -11.58
C ALA A 147 25.07 -17.09 -11.47
N VAL A 148 24.90 -18.35 -11.87
CA VAL A 148 23.62 -19.05 -11.74
C VAL A 148 23.73 -20.09 -10.63
N VAL A 149 22.86 -20.03 -9.62
CA VAL A 149 22.78 -21.00 -8.53
C VAL A 149 21.56 -21.89 -8.73
N ILE A 150 21.80 -23.14 -9.10
CA ILE A 150 20.75 -24.13 -9.34
C ILE A 150 20.56 -25.01 -8.10
N LEU A 151 19.38 -24.98 -7.51
CA LEU A 151 18.96 -25.82 -6.40
C LEU A 151 18.51 -27.18 -6.95
N ALA A 152 19.34 -28.22 -6.79
CA ALA A 152 19.07 -29.51 -7.41
C ALA A 152 17.80 -30.17 -6.84
N PRO A 153 16.97 -30.82 -7.68
CA PRO A 153 15.69 -31.38 -7.26
C PRO A 153 15.80 -32.36 -6.08
N GLY A 154 14.96 -32.18 -5.06
CA GLY A 154 14.89 -33.08 -3.90
C GLY A 154 16.10 -33.00 -2.97
N THR A 155 16.92 -31.96 -3.10
CA THR A 155 18.05 -31.67 -2.21
C THR A 155 17.73 -30.47 -1.32
N SER A 156 18.40 -30.40 -0.17
CA SER A 156 18.31 -29.30 0.77
C SER A 156 19.72 -28.78 1.00
N ASN A 157 19.93 -27.51 0.72
CA ASN A 157 21.21 -26.83 0.77
C ASN A 157 21.21 -25.82 1.90
N ARG A 158 22.31 -25.72 2.64
CA ARG A 158 22.42 -24.82 3.80
C ARG A 158 23.73 -24.04 3.75
N LEU A 159 23.62 -22.73 3.91
CA LEU A 159 24.73 -21.79 3.99
C LEU A 159 24.65 -21.06 5.32
N THR A 160 25.78 -20.91 6.01
CA THR A 160 25.86 -20.21 7.29
C THR A 160 27.13 -19.41 7.38
N ASP A 161 27.05 -18.16 7.85
CA ASP A 161 28.23 -17.36 8.15
C ASP A 161 28.46 -17.16 9.67
N GLY A 162 29.51 -16.41 10.01
CA GLY A 162 29.79 -15.98 11.38
C GLY A 162 29.49 -14.50 11.57
N ALA A 163 29.18 -14.09 12.80
CA ALA A 163 28.76 -12.72 13.13
C ALA A 163 29.79 -11.59 12.89
N THR A 164 30.98 -11.92 12.39
CA THR A 164 32.04 -10.96 12.07
C THR A 164 32.88 -11.48 10.93
N TYR A 165 33.21 -10.63 9.96
CA TYR A 165 34.13 -10.97 8.87
C TYR A 165 35.49 -10.29 9.05
N SER A 166 36.57 -11.01 8.72
CA SER A 166 37.93 -10.48 8.72
C SER A 166 38.38 -10.09 7.33
N PHE A 167 38.38 -8.80 7.03
CA PHE A 167 38.85 -8.30 5.73
C PHE A 167 40.37 -8.11 5.67
N ALA A 168 40.97 -8.46 4.53
CA ALA A 168 42.38 -8.17 4.26
C ALA A 168 42.66 -6.65 4.20
N ASN A 169 41.68 -5.89 3.70
CA ASN A 169 41.65 -4.43 3.74
C ASN A 169 40.61 -3.99 4.78
N PRO A 170 40.98 -3.29 5.87
CA PRO A 170 40.01 -2.87 6.89
C PRO A 170 39.02 -1.80 6.43
N ASP A 171 39.26 -1.19 5.26
CA ASP A 171 38.33 -0.26 4.62
C ASP A 171 37.38 -0.99 3.64
N SER A 172 37.45 -2.32 3.56
CA SER A 172 36.51 -3.15 2.80
C SER A 172 35.27 -3.44 3.65
N ASP A 173 34.12 -3.38 3.01
CA ASP A 173 32.83 -3.84 3.50
C ASP A 173 32.40 -5.14 2.82
N GLU A 174 33.09 -5.57 1.75
CA GLU A 174 32.72 -6.75 0.95
C GLU A 174 33.67 -7.95 1.13
N PRO A 175 33.16 -9.20 1.10
CA PRO A 175 31.74 -9.58 0.98
C PRO A 175 30.93 -9.22 2.24
N ASN A 176 29.66 -8.85 2.07
CA ASN A 176 28.74 -8.48 3.15
C ASN A 176 27.49 -9.37 3.21
N ALA A 177 27.55 -10.58 2.66
CA ALA A 177 26.46 -11.53 2.76
C ALA A 177 26.95 -12.98 2.84
N THR A 178 26.12 -13.87 3.39
CA THR A 178 26.45 -15.31 3.45
C THR A 178 26.56 -15.92 2.04
N LEU A 179 25.65 -15.54 1.14
CA LEU A 179 25.80 -15.71 -0.30
C LEU A 179 26.00 -14.31 -0.90
N TYR A 180 27.23 -14.02 -1.29
CA TYR A 180 27.60 -12.72 -1.84
C TYR A 180 28.02 -12.82 -3.30
N SER A 181 27.64 -11.84 -4.10
CA SER A 181 28.10 -11.69 -5.47
C SER A 181 28.46 -10.24 -5.83
N ALA A 182 29.59 -10.10 -6.52
CA ALA A 182 30.00 -8.87 -7.19
C ALA A 182 29.49 -8.75 -8.65
N ALA A 183 28.74 -9.75 -9.12
CA ALA A 183 28.16 -9.85 -10.46
C ALA A 183 26.65 -10.19 -10.37
N ASP A 184 25.94 -10.14 -11.49
CA ASP A 184 24.55 -10.60 -11.62
C ASP A 184 24.38 -12.04 -11.09
N VAL A 185 23.26 -12.30 -10.40
CA VAL A 185 22.93 -13.64 -9.87
C VAL A 185 21.51 -14.07 -10.21
N THR A 186 21.38 -15.29 -10.75
CA THR A 186 20.10 -16.00 -10.82
C THR A 186 20.10 -17.19 -9.84
N ILE A 187 19.05 -17.33 -9.04
CA ILE A 187 18.80 -18.51 -8.19
C ILE A 187 17.52 -19.21 -8.66
N GLY A 188 17.60 -20.51 -8.94
CA GLY A 188 16.44 -21.28 -9.39
C GLY A 188 16.61 -22.79 -9.24
N GLY A 189 15.61 -23.57 -9.66
CA GLY A 189 15.58 -25.02 -9.55
C GLY A 189 14.51 -25.53 -8.58
N ASP A 190 14.37 -26.85 -8.46
CA ASP A 190 13.31 -27.50 -7.67
C ASP A 190 13.76 -27.88 -6.24
N GLY A 191 14.97 -27.50 -5.83
CA GLY A 191 15.55 -27.78 -4.52
C GLY A 191 15.22 -26.72 -3.47
N GLU A 192 15.82 -26.91 -2.28
CA GLU A 192 15.70 -25.98 -1.15
C GLU A 192 17.06 -25.32 -0.85
N LEU A 193 17.03 -24.05 -0.44
CA LEU A 193 18.17 -23.29 0.07
C LEU A 193 17.79 -22.63 1.40
N THR A 194 18.58 -22.90 2.45
CA THR A 194 18.51 -22.19 3.72
C THR A 194 19.78 -21.37 3.92
N VAL A 195 19.63 -20.08 4.20
CA VAL A 195 20.75 -19.16 4.44
C VAL A 195 20.61 -18.54 5.83
N GLU A 196 21.59 -18.77 6.69
CA GLU A 196 21.65 -18.23 8.06
C GLU A 196 22.80 -17.22 8.14
N ALA A 197 22.48 -15.92 8.11
CA ALA A 197 23.43 -14.83 8.14
C ALA A 197 23.45 -14.12 9.50
N ALA A 198 24.53 -14.33 10.22
CA ALA A 198 24.79 -13.69 11.50
C ALA A 198 25.58 -12.37 11.37
N TYR A 199 26.22 -12.11 10.21
CA TYR A 199 27.03 -10.90 10.00
C TYR A 199 26.20 -9.70 9.54
N ASN A 200 25.57 -9.82 8.38
CA ASN A 200 24.81 -8.76 7.70
C ASN A 200 23.70 -9.41 6.87
N ASP A 201 23.77 -9.35 5.54
CA ASP A 201 22.69 -9.83 4.69
C ASP A 201 22.77 -11.35 4.47
N ALA A 202 21.64 -11.99 4.18
CA ALA A 202 21.67 -13.40 3.80
C ALA A 202 22.18 -13.59 2.36
N ILE A 203 21.53 -12.91 1.40
CA ILE A 203 21.86 -13.01 -0.02
C ILE A 203 22.04 -11.61 -0.57
N ALA A 204 23.20 -11.29 -1.14
CA ALA A 204 23.44 -9.99 -1.75
C ALA A 204 24.15 -10.08 -3.10
N SER A 205 23.68 -9.30 -4.07
CA SER A 205 24.36 -8.99 -5.32
C SER A 205 24.65 -7.49 -5.39
N LYS A 206 25.84 -7.12 -5.87
CA LYS A 206 26.17 -5.73 -6.22
C LYS A 206 25.48 -5.25 -7.50
N ASP A 207 25.03 -6.18 -8.33
CA ASP A 207 24.31 -5.92 -9.56
C ASP A 207 22.87 -6.45 -9.37
N GLY A 208 22.31 -7.11 -10.38
CA GLY A 208 20.99 -7.71 -10.34
C GLY A 208 20.93 -9.04 -9.59
N LEU A 209 19.76 -9.33 -9.03
CA LEU A 209 19.46 -10.62 -8.40
C LEU A 209 18.07 -11.09 -8.83
N VAL A 210 17.98 -12.33 -9.33
CA VAL A 210 16.72 -12.95 -9.74
C VAL A 210 16.49 -14.24 -8.97
N LEU A 211 15.32 -14.35 -8.33
CA LEU A 211 14.81 -15.55 -7.68
C LEU A 211 13.78 -16.21 -8.61
N ALA A 212 14.28 -17.01 -9.54
CA ALA A 212 13.47 -17.59 -10.61
C ALA A 212 12.56 -18.73 -10.12
N SER A 213 13.04 -19.58 -9.20
CA SER A 213 12.28 -20.72 -8.67
C SER A 213 12.94 -21.33 -7.42
N GLY A 214 12.33 -22.37 -6.87
CA GLY A 214 12.84 -23.11 -5.71
C GLY A 214 12.30 -22.61 -4.38
N THR A 215 12.69 -23.29 -3.30
CA THR A 215 12.31 -22.89 -1.94
C THR A 215 13.51 -22.25 -1.26
N ILE A 216 13.40 -20.98 -0.89
CA ILE A 216 14.48 -20.20 -0.29
C ILE A 216 14.03 -19.72 1.09
N THR A 217 14.82 -20.00 2.11
CA THR A 217 14.58 -19.55 3.48
C THR A 217 15.79 -18.79 3.98
N VAL A 218 15.60 -17.57 4.46
CA VAL A 218 16.68 -16.72 4.96
C VAL A 218 16.40 -16.24 6.39
N ASP A 219 17.44 -16.21 7.21
CA ASP A 219 17.49 -15.61 8.54
C ASP A 219 18.70 -14.67 8.58
N ALA A 220 18.47 -13.35 8.63
CA ALA A 220 19.50 -12.34 8.43
C ALA A 220 19.59 -11.35 9.59
N ALA A 221 20.83 -10.99 9.96
CA ALA A 221 21.15 -10.00 10.98
C ALA A 221 21.05 -8.55 10.48
N ASP A 222 20.86 -8.34 9.18
CA ASP A 222 20.56 -7.05 8.53
C ASP A 222 19.47 -7.29 7.49
N ASP A 223 19.73 -7.06 6.19
CA ASP A 223 18.75 -7.27 5.13
C ASP A 223 18.62 -8.76 4.74
N GLY A 224 17.43 -9.21 4.38
CA GLY A 224 17.20 -10.58 3.94
C GLY A 224 17.87 -10.85 2.59
N ILE A 225 17.33 -10.26 1.53
CA ILE A 225 17.77 -10.49 0.15
C ILE A 225 17.93 -9.13 -0.54
N ARG A 226 19.15 -8.85 -1.04
CA ARG A 226 19.45 -7.60 -1.75
C ARG A 226 20.00 -7.84 -3.15
N GLY A 227 19.31 -7.29 -4.14
CA GLY A 227 19.86 -7.08 -5.48
C GLY A 227 20.03 -5.58 -5.68
N LYS A 228 21.28 -5.07 -5.59
CA LYS A 228 21.53 -3.63 -5.57
C LYS A 228 20.94 -2.94 -6.81
N ASP A 229 21.17 -3.48 -8.00
CA ASP A 229 20.62 -2.90 -9.23
C ASP A 229 19.14 -3.20 -9.42
N TYR A 230 18.72 -4.42 -9.07
CA TYR A 230 17.33 -4.84 -9.04
C TYR A 230 17.20 -6.17 -8.33
N LEU A 231 16.03 -6.41 -7.77
CA LEU A 231 15.64 -7.70 -7.22
C LEU A 231 14.33 -8.16 -7.87
N VAL A 232 14.37 -9.32 -8.54
CA VAL A 232 13.19 -9.91 -9.18
C VAL A 232 12.85 -11.23 -8.53
N VAL A 233 11.59 -11.42 -8.14
CA VAL A 233 11.01 -12.70 -7.74
C VAL A 233 10.04 -13.15 -8.82
N ASP A 234 10.44 -14.16 -9.61
CA ASP A 234 9.67 -14.61 -10.79
C ASP A 234 8.87 -15.89 -10.56
N GLY A 235 9.14 -16.61 -9.47
CA GLY A 235 8.43 -17.86 -9.18
C GLY A 235 8.93 -18.64 -7.97
N ALA A 236 9.91 -18.12 -7.24
CA ALA A 236 10.42 -18.76 -6.03
C ALA A 236 9.39 -18.73 -4.88
N ALA A 237 9.47 -19.74 -4.00
CA ALA A 237 8.86 -19.71 -2.69
C ALA A 237 9.90 -19.19 -1.69
N VAL A 238 9.71 -17.99 -1.17
CA VAL A 238 10.68 -17.26 -0.36
C VAL A 238 10.12 -17.02 1.05
N SER A 239 10.90 -17.35 2.07
CA SER A 239 10.59 -17.02 3.47
C SER A 239 11.75 -16.25 4.08
N VAL A 240 11.49 -15.03 4.54
CA VAL A 240 12.50 -14.08 5.04
C VAL A 240 12.23 -13.75 6.51
N GLN A 241 13.25 -13.91 7.34
CA GLN A 241 13.36 -13.23 8.63
C GLN A 241 14.59 -12.32 8.57
N ALA A 242 14.39 -11.02 8.69
CA ALA A 242 15.44 -10.01 8.63
C ALA A 242 15.28 -9.02 9.79
N THR A 243 16.38 -8.47 10.29
CA THR A 243 16.32 -7.37 11.27
C THR A 243 16.41 -5.98 10.64
N GLY A 244 16.91 -5.91 9.41
CA GLY A 244 16.73 -4.78 8.49
C GLY A 244 15.57 -5.05 7.55
N ASP A 245 15.79 -4.82 6.26
CA ASP A 245 14.77 -4.96 5.23
C ASP A 245 14.58 -6.42 4.80
N GLY A 246 13.38 -6.79 4.35
CA GLY A 246 13.13 -8.13 3.82
C GLY A 246 13.76 -8.35 2.44
N LEU A 247 13.23 -7.64 1.45
CA LEU A 247 13.68 -7.62 0.05
C LEU A 247 14.11 -6.20 -0.31
N LYS A 248 15.29 -6.05 -0.90
CA LYS A 248 15.89 -4.74 -1.13
C LYS A 248 16.52 -4.55 -2.49
N SER A 249 16.36 -3.34 -3.03
CA SER A 249 17.18 -2.81 -4.13
C SER A 249 17.52 -1.35 -3.86
N ASP A 250 18.81 -1.01 -3.86
CA ASP A 250 19.35 0.24 -3.30
C ASP A 250 20.33 0.98 -4.23
N ASN A 251 20.22 0.78 -5.55
CA ASN A 251 20.96 1.59 -6.51
C ASN A 251 20.27 2.95 -6.73
N GLU A 252 20.76 3.95 -6.00
CA GLU A 252 20.35 5.35 -6.15
C GLU A 252 21.15 6.13 -7.22
N GLU A 253 22.16 5.51 -7.83
CA GLU A 253 23.07 6.20 -8.77
C GLU A 253 22.52 6.21 -10.21
N ASP A 254 21.74 5.20 -10.57
CA ASP A 254 21.14 5.03 -11.90
C ASP A 254 19.62 4.91 -11.80
N PRO A 255 18.84 5.84 -12.39
CA PRO A 255 17.38 5.80 -12.31
C PRO A 255 16.74 4.62 -13.08
N GLU A 256 17.50 3.89 -13.91
CA GLU A 256 17.01 2.67 -14.56
C GLU A 256 17.12 1.43 -13.63
N ARG A 257 17.60 1.61 -12.39
CA ARG A 257 17.91 0.57 -11.40
C ARG A 257 17.28 0.90 -10.05
N GLY A 258 17.52 0.07 -9.03
CA GLY A 258 16.99 0.25 -7.67
C GLY A 258 15.57 -0.28 -7.47
N TYR A 259 15.08 -1.12 -8.39
CA TYR A 259 13.69 -1.61 -8.36
C TYR A 259 13.57 -3.02 -7.77
N VAL A 260 12.42 -3.30 -7.16
CA VAL A 260 12.01 -4.63 -6.73
C VAL A 260 10.77 -5.05 -7.52
N LEU A 261 10.79 -6.23 -8.13
CA LEU A 261 9.68 -6.77 -8.91
C LEU A 261 9.27 -8.16 -8.40
N LEU A 262 8.00 -8.31 -8.03
CA LEU A 262 7.35 -9.60 -7.77
C LEU A 262 6.39 -9.91 -8.93
N SER A 263 6.78 -10.83 -9.80
CA SER A 263 5.96 -11.27 -10.93
C SER A 263 5.13 -12.51 -10.64
N ASP A 264 5.68 -13.46 -9.87
CA ASP A 264 4.98 -14.64 -9.38
C ASP A 264 5.69 -15.21 -8.13
N GLY A 265 5.18 -16.30 -7.58
CA GLY A 265 5.77 -17.00 -6.44
C GLY A 265 4.97 -16.81 -5.15
N VAL A 266 5.55 -17.26 -4.03
CA VAL A 266 4.99 -17.11 -2.69
C VAL A 266 6.07 -16.53 -1.79
N VAL A 267 5.86 -15.34 -1.28
CA VAL A 267 6.84 -14.59 -0.49
C VAL A 267 6.25 -14.29 0.88
N GLU A 268 6.92 -14.75 1.93
CA GLU A 268 6.58 -14.48 3.33
C GLU A 268 7.75 -13.72 3.98
N ILE A 269 7.49 -12.55 4.55
CA ILE A 269 8.52 -11.68 5.12
C ILE A 269 8.15 -11.27 6.54
N THR A 270 9.10 -11.43 7.45
CA THR A 270 9.14 -10.70 8.71
C THR A 270 10.41 -9.86 8.73
N SER A 271 10.26 -8.54 8.80
CA SER A 271 11.36 -7.57 8.77
C SER A 271 11.42 -6.74 10.05
N GLY A 272 12.60 -6.21 10.35
CA GLY A 272 12.75 -5.23 11.42
C GLY A 272 12.42 -3.81 10.94
N ASP A 273 12.71 -3.53 9.68
CA ASP A 273 12.39 -2.29 8.98
C ASP A 273 11.38 -2.59 7.84
N ASP A 274 11.64 -2.20 6.60
CA ASP A 274 10.71 -2.39 5.50
C ASP A 274 10.66 -3.85 5.04
N ALA A 275 9.48 -4.35 4.67
CA ALA A 275 9.42 -5.70 4.08
C ALA A 275 9.96 -5.70 2.65
N VAL A 276 9.57 -4.71 1.85
CA VAL A 276 10.09 -4.47 0.51
C VAL A 276 10.56 -3.02 0.41
N ALA A 277 11.85 -2.81 0.15
CA ALA A 277 12.45 -1.49 0.00
C ALA A 277 13.09 -1.33 -1.39
N ALA A 278 12.58 -0.38 -2.18
CA ALA A 278 13.10 -0.04 -3.50
C ALA A 278 13.46 1.44 -3.59
N SER A 279 14.70 1.76 -3.97
CA SER A 279 15.15 3.14 -4.24
C SER A 279 14.51 3.77 -5.49
N THR A 280 13.81 2.98 -6.31
CA THR A 280 12.94 3.48 -7.38
C THR A 280 11.56 2.87 -7.26
N ASP A 281 11.35 1.71 -7.87
CA ASP A 281 10.01 1.15 -8.03
C ASP A 281 9.86 -0.17 -7.27
N ALA A 282 8.79 -0.29 -6.48
CA ALA A 282 8.33 -1.58 -5.95
C ALA A 282 7.09 -2.03 -6.73
N ILE A 283 7.20 -3.16 -7.42
CA ILE A 283 6.21 -3.59 -8.41
C ILE A 283 5.72 -5.00 -8.09
N VAL A 284 4.40 -5.15 -7.95
CA VAL A 284 3.73 -6.43 -7.74
C VAL A 284 2.72 -6.68 -8.86
N THR A 285 2.96 -7.74 -9.63
CA THR A 285 2.12 -8.08 -10.79
C THR A 285 1.42 -9.43 -10.65
N GLY A 286 1.86 -10.26 -9.71
CA GLY A 286 1.34 -11.60 -9.45
C GLY A 286 1.91 -12.20 -8.17
N GLY A 287 1.66 -13.50 -7.97
CA GLY A 287 2.10 -14.22 -6.77
C GLY A 287 1.31 -13.91 -5.50
N GLN A 288 1.81 -14.43 -4.38
CA GLN A 288 1.33 -14.15 -3.03
C GLN A 288 2.44 -13.46 -2.24
N LEU A 289 2.11 -12.36 -1.57
CA LEU A 289 3.02 -11.62 -0.68
C LEU A 289 2.37 -11.50 0.70
N VAL A 290 3.02 -12.04 1.72
CA VAL A 290 2.60 -11.94 3.12
C VAL A 290 3.69 -11.24 3.91
N VAL A 291 3.35 -10.16 4.59
CA VAL A 291 4.30 -9.23 5.21
C VAL A 291 3.92 -8.93 6.66
N ASP A 292 4.92 -8.96 7.54
CA ASP A 292 4.90 -8.44 8.91
C ASP A 292 6.15 -7.55 9.10
N ALA A 293 5.99 -6.24 8.89
CA ALA A 293 7.08 -5.25 8.85
C ALA A 293 7.15 -4.38 10.11
N GLY A 294 8.33 -3.79 10.37
CA GLY A 294 8.53 -2.86 11.48
C GLY A 294 8.75 -3.50 12.84
N SER A 295 9.14 -4.79 12.93
CA SER A 295 9.34 -5.42 14.25
C SER A 295 10.47 -4.80 15.09
N ALA A 296 11.32 -3.96 14.50
CA ALA A 296 12.40 -3.20 15.14
C ALA A 296 12.34 -1.67 14.94
N SER A 297 11.56 -1.18 13.97
CA SER A 297 11.41 0.23 13.58
C SER A 297 9.93 0.60 13.52
N GLU A 298 9.53 1.70 14.16
CA GLU A 298 8.15 2.20 14.04
C GLU A 298 7.89 2.80 12.65
N ASP A 299 8.95 3.12 11.90
CA ASP A 299 8.89 3.63 10.52
C ASP A 299 8.90 2.47 9.49
N GLY A 300 8.78 1.21 9.94
CA GLY A 300 8.89 0.04 9.07
C GLY A 300 7.62 -0.18 8.24
N ARG A 301 7.77 -0.09 6.92
CA ARG A 301 6.70 -0.13 5.93
C ARG A 301 6.52 -1.51 5.32
N GLY A 302 5.32 -1.77 4.83
CA GLY A 302 5.03 -3.01 4.14
C GLY A 302 5.73 -3.07 2.78
N ILE A 303 5.35 -2.16 1.89
CA ILE A 303 5.92 -2.04 0.54
C ILE A 303 6.31 -0.58 0.31
N GLN A 304 7.61 -0.32 0.17
CA GLN A 304 8.20 1.00 -0.07
C GLN A 304 8.82 1.08 -1.46
N GLY A 305 8.44 2.11 -2.21
CA GLY A 305 9.11 2.53 -3.45
C GLY A 305 9.29 4.03 -3.51
N ASP A 306 10.52 4.52 -3.66
CA ASP A 306 10.80 5.97 -3.63
C ASP A 306 10.17 6.75 -4.80
N VAL A 307 9.90 6.09 -5.94
CA VAL A 307 9.30 6.71 -7.14
C VAL A 307 7.92 6.13 -7.43
N LEU A 308 7.77 4.81 -7.37
CA LEU A 308 6.49 4.17 -7.67
C LEU A 308 6.29 2.92 -6.82
N VAL A 309 5.08 2.78 -6.28
CA VAL A 309 4.54 1.45 -5.97
C VAL A 309 3.45 1.10 -6.98
N LEU A 310 3.64 0.02 -7.75
CA LEU A 310 2.65 -0.49 -8.69
C LEU A 310 2.12 -1.85 -8.24
N ILE A 311 0.82 -1.94 -8.00
CA ILE A 311 0.11 -3.19 -7.75
C ILE A 311 -0.87 -3.43 -8.91
N SER A 312 -0.49 -4.30 -9.84
CA SER A 312 -1.35 -4.68 -10.98
C SER A 312 -1.99 -6.06 -10.83
N GLY A 313 -1.59 -6.82 -9.81
CA GLY A 313 -2.04 -8.19 -9.56
C GLY A 313 -1.52 -8.73 -8.23
N GLY A 314 -1.70 -10.05 -8.03
CA GLY A 314 -1.26 -10.76 -6.82
C GLY A 314 -2.31 -10.79 -5.69
N GLU A 315 -2.01 -11.58 -4.67
CA GLU A 315 -2.71 -11.63 -3.37
C GLU A 315 -1.75 -11.13 -2.28
N LEU A 316 -2.07 -9.98 -1.69
CA LEU A 316 -1.24 -9.28 -0.71
C LEU A 316 -1.92 -9.31 0.66
N ASP A 317 -1.18 -9.70 1.69
CA ASP A 317 -1.56 -9.62 3.10
C ASP A 317 -0.44 -8.89 3.85
N VAL A 318 -0.64 -7.60 4.11
CA VAL A 318 0.42 -6.69 4.56
C VAL A 318 0.06 -6.11 5.92
N THR A 319 0.92 -6.36 6.89
CA THR A 319 0.92 -5.69 8.19
C THR A 319 2.21 -4.88 8.34
N ALA A 320 2.10 -3.60 8.69
CA ALA A 320 3.22 -2.69 8.91
C ALA A 320 2.99 -1.83 10.16
N LEU A 321 4.07 -1.29 10.75
CA LEU A 321 3.96 -0.33 11.85
C LEU A 321 3.84 1.12 11.37
N ASP A 322 4.43 1.42 10.21
CA ASP A 322 4.17 2.65 9.46
C ASP A 322 3.08 2.35 8.42
N ASP A 323 3.30 2.69 7.16
CA ASP A 323 2.37 2.44 6.07
C ASP A 323 2.42 1.01 5.54
N ALA A 324 1.26 0.47 5.18
CA ALA A 324 1.21 -0.83 4.50
C ALA A 324 1.73 -0.73 3.05
N VAL A 325 1.39 0.36 2.34
CA VAL A 325 1.88 0.65 0.98
C VAL A 325 2.28 2.11 0.90
N HIS A 326 3.56 2.40 0.67
CA HIS A 326 4.07 3.77 0.64
C HIS A 326 4.95 4.07 -0.57
N SER A 327 4.78 5.26 -1.13
CA SER A 327 5.71 5.83 -2.09
C SER A 327 6.01 7.29 -1.81
N ASN A 328 7.29 7.68 -1.97
CA ASN A 328 7.70 9.09 -1.87
C ASN A 328 7.32 9.91 -3.12
N ASP A 329 6.53 9.33 -4.04
CA ASP A 329 5.95 10.06 -5.16
C ASP A 329 4.55 9.54 -5.51
N GLN A 330 4.43 8.32 -6.05
CA GLN A 330 3.15 7.82 -6.55
C GLN A 330 2.87 6.34 -6.25
N VAL A 331 1.62 6.05 -5.92
CA VAL A 331 1.09 4.68 -5.84
C VAL A 331 0.05 4.47 -6.95
N ALA A 332 0.16 3.36 -7.66
CA ALA A 332 -0.80 2.95 -8.69
C ALA A 332 -1.30 1.53 -8.43
N ILE A 333 -2.61 1.37 -8.28
CA ILE A 333 -3.26 0.07 -8.09
C ILE A 333 -4.25 -0.15 -9.24
N SER A 334 -3.99 -1.16 -10.07
CA SER A 334 -4.83 -1.49 -11.23
C SER A 334 -5.47 -2.87 -11.15
N GLY A 335 -5.10 -3.69 -10.16
CA GLY A 335 -5.59 -5.04 -9.98
C GLY A 335 -5.10 -5.68 -8.68
N GLY A 336 -5.30 -6.99 -8.55
CA GLY A 336 -4.92 -7.74 -7.36
C GLY A 336 -5.95 -7.67 -6.23
N ALA A 337 -5.63 -8.37 -5.14
CA ALA A 337 -6.37 -8.32 -3.88
C ALA A 337 -5.40 -7.99 -2.75
N SER A 338 -5.62 -6.87 -2.08
CA SER A 338 -4.76 -6.36 -1.01
C SER A 338 -5.55 -6.28 0.30
N MET A 339 -5.09 -7.01 1.31
CA MET A 339 -5.53 -6.87 2.70
C MET A 339 -4.43 -6.16 3.47
N LEU A 340 -4.74 -4.98 4.01
CA LEU A 340 -3.78 -4.04 4.55
C LEU A 340 -4.09 -3.75 6.01
N ALA A 341 -3.06 -3.70 6.85
CA ALA A 341 -3.10 -3.21 8.21
C ALA A 341 -1.84 -2.39 8.47
N SER A 342 -2.00 -1.17 8.98
CA SER A 342 -0.90 -0.22 9.22
C SER A 342 -1.02 0.40 10.60
N GLY A 343 0.09 0.92 11.11
CA GLY A 343 0.08 1.82 12.26
C GLY A 343 -0.07 3.29 11.86
N ASP A 344 0.29 3.63 10.62
CA ASP A 344 -0.01 4.91 9.96
C ASP A 344 -0.99 4.68 8.81
N ASP A 345 -0.61 4.69 7.53
CA ASP A 345 -1.59 4.66 6.44
C ASP A 345 -1.75 3.31 5.76
N GLY A 346 -3.00 3.02 5.35
CA GLY A 346 -3.26 1.86 4.51
C GLY A 346 -2.52 1.99 3.17
N VAL A 347 -2.64 3.13 2.51
CA VAL A 347 -1.95 3.47 1.25
C VAL A 347 -1.56 4.95 1.25
N HIS A 348 -0.28 5.24 1.07
CA HIS A 348 0.25 6.60 1.01
C HIS A 348 1.10 6.80 -0.25
N GLY A 349 0.75 7.79 -1.06
CA GLY A 349 1.67 8.33 -2.07
C GLY A 349 1.84 9.83 -1.87
N ASP A 350 3.08 10.30 -1.69
CA ASP A 350 3.35 11.72 -1.38
C ASP A 350 2.61 12.69 -2.32
N HIS A 351 2.56 12.39 -3.63
CA HIS A 351 1.93 13.26 -4.63
C HIS A 351 0.66 12.67 -5.26
N LEU A 352 0.62 11.35 -5.51
CA LEU A 352 -0.49 10.73 -6.22
C LEU A 352 -0.78 9.28 -5.79
N VAL A 353 -2.04 9.00 -5.45
CA VAL A 353 -2.58 7.64 -5.41
C VAL A 353 -3.62 7.47 -6.52
N THR A 354 -3.40 6.50 -7.41
CA THR A 354 -4.35 6.15 -8.47
C THR A 354 -4.87 4.72 -8.31
N ILE A 355 -6.19 4.54 -8.29
CA ILE A 355 -6.84 3.23 -8.21
C ILE A 355 -7.72 3.02 -9.45
N ASP A 356 -7.26 2.17 -10.36
CA ASP A 356 -7.94 1.80 -11.61
C ASP A 356 -8.63 0.43 -11.56
N GLY A 357 -8.54 -0.27 -10.42
CA GLY A 357 -9.14 -1.59 -10.23
C GLY A 357 -8.65 -2.30 -8.97
N GLY A 358 -8.91 -3.60 -8.88
CA GLY A 358 -8.52 -4.45 -7.75
C GLY A 358 -9.52 -4.46 -6.59
N THR A 359 -9.16 -5.21 -5.56
CA THR A 359 -9.86 -5.26 -4.27
C THR A 359 -8.88 -4.83 -3.19
N ILE A 360 -9.18 -3.73 -2.50
CA ILE A 360 -8.34 -3.16 -1.45
C ILE A 360 -9.17 -3.16 -0.18
N THR A 361 -8.67 -3.82 0.86
CA THR A 361 -9.30 -3.85 2.18
C THR A 361 -8.29 -3.37 3.21
N VAL A 362 -8.48 -2.14 3.70
CA VAL A 362 -7.75 -1.60 4.86
C VAL A 362 -8.52 -2.01 6.10
N THR A 363 -7.92 -2.88 6.89
CA THR A 363 -8.57 -3.49 8.07
C THR A 363 -8.32 -2.71 9.35
N ASP A 364 -7.23 -1.98 9.41
CA ASP A 364 -6.79 -1.12 10.51
C ASP A 364 -5.75 -0.14 9.95
N ALA A 365 -5.88 1.15 10.26
CA ALA A 365 -4.94 2.20 9.87
C ALA A 365 -5.24 3.48 10.65
N PHE A 366 -4.28 4.38 10.78
CA PHE A 366 -4.54 5.76 11.20
C PHE A 366 -5.34 6.48 10.12
N GLU A 367 -4.83 6.55 8.89
CA GLU A 367 -5.62 6.98 7.72
C GLU A 367 -5.76 5.85 6.68
N GLY A 368 -6.89 5.81 5.98
CA GLY A 368 -7.12 4.76 4.98
C GLY A 368 -6.24 4.93 3.74
N ILE A 369 -6.35 6.07 3.08
CA ILE A 369 -5.55 6.44 1.91
C ILE A 369 -5.17 7.93 2.03
N GLU A 370 -3.87 8.24 1.98
CA GLU A 370 -3.32 9.60 2.01
C GLU A 370 -2.58 9.95 0.71
N SER A 371 -2.77 11.17 0.21
CA SER A 371 -1.95 11.75 -0.86
C SER A 371 -2.23 13.25 -1.07
N GLU A 372 -1.36 14.00 -1.76
CA GLU A 372 -1.77 15.30 -2.34
C GLU A 372 -2.92 15.16 -3.36
N THR A 373 -3.02 14.01 -4.04
CA THR A 373 -4.12 13.70 -4.96
C THR A 373 -4.48 12.22 -4.92
N ILE A 374 -5.76 11.93 -4.69
CA ILE A 374 -6.32 10.59 -4.77
C ILE A 374 -7.25 10.52 -5.99
N ALA A 375 -7.02 9.57 -6.89
CA ALA A 375 -7.85 9.33 -8.06
C ALA A 375 -8.37 7.88 -8.12
N ILE A 376 -9.66 7.70 -7.86
CA ILE A 376 -10.34 6.41 -7.87
C ILE A 376 -11.21 6.29 -9.13
N ASN A 377 -10.78 5.45 -10.06
CA ASN A 377 -11.43 5.25 -11.36
C ASN A 377 -12.27 3.96 -11.41
N ASP A 378 -11.86 2.91 -10.70
CA ASP A 378 -12.60 1.66 -10.54
C ASP A 378 -12.13 0.90 -9.28
N GLY A 379 -12.62 -0.31 -9.07
CA GLY A 379 -12.19 -1.20 -7.98
C GLY A 379 -13.20 -1.30 -6.83
N PHE A 380 -12.88 -2.14 -5.86
CA PHE A 380 -13.60 -2.27 -4.59
C PHE A 380 -12.65 -1.92 -3.46
N ILE A 381 -12.94 -0.83 -2.75
CA ILE A 381 -12.12 -0.28 -1.67
C ILE A 381 -12.98 -0.29 -0.40
N ASP A 382 -12.52 -1.02 0.61
CA ASP A 382 -13.16 -1.12 1.92
C ASP A 382 -12.17 -0.71 3.00
N ILE A 383 -12.46 0.40 3.67
CA ILE A 383 -11.54 1.07 4.59
C ILE A 383 -12.15 1.06 5.99
N THR A 384 -11.38 0.54 6.93
CA THR A 384 -11.53 0.80 8.36
C THR A 384 -10.30 1.56 8.81
N SER A 385 -10.49 2.80 9.28
CA SER A 385 -9.41 3.68 9.74
C SER A 385 -9.82 4.42 11.01
N ASP A 386 -8.83 4.86 11.76
CA ASP A 386 -9.05 5.54 13.03
C ASP A 386 -9.33 7.02 12.86
N ASP A 387 -8.52 7.75 12.07
CA ASP A 387 -8.69 9.17 11.75
C ASP A 387 -9.50 9.32 10.46
N ASP A 388 -8.84 9.50 9.31
CA ASP A 388 -9.49 9.78 8.03
C ASP A 388 -9.62 8.53 7.15
N GLY A 389 -10.73 8.43 6.41
CA GLY A 389 -10.90 7.37 5.42
C GLY A 389 -10.09 7.63 4.15
N LEU A 390 -10.30 8.81 3.56
CA LEU A 390 -9.48 9.37 2.49
C LEU A 390 -9.02 10.75 2.95
N ASN A 391 -7.71 11.01 2.94
CA ASN A 391 -7.14 12.31 3.28
C ASN A 391 -6.38 12.86 2.08
N VAL A 392 -6.66 14.12 1.73
CA VAL A 392 -5.82 14.86 0.79
C VAL A 392 -5.28 16.15 1.39
N ALA A 393 -3.97 16.16 1.58
CA ALA A 393 -3.19 17.25 2.11
C ALA A 393 -1.76 17.20 1.53
N SER A 394 -0.92 18.18 1.88
CA SER A 394 0.51 18.12 1.54
C SER A 394 1.32 17.90 2.79
N SER A 395 2.21 16.92 2.75
CA SER A 395 3.21 16.62 3.77
C SER A 395 4.17 17.82 3.99
N GLU A 396 4.44 18.61 2.96
CA GLU A 396 5.32 19.80 2.99
C GLU A 396 4.68 21.05 3.62
N ALA A 397 3.35 21.10 3.69
CA ALA A 397 2.64 22.32 4.07
C ALA A 397 2.69 22.64 5.58
N SER A 398 3.18 21.71 6.40
CA SER A 398 3.38 21.87 7.84
C SER A 398 4.58 22.79 8.19
N ALA A 399 5.53 23.04 7.28
CA ALA A 399 6.83 23.63 7.63
C ALA A 399 6.95 25.17 7.60
N THR A 400 5.94 25.96 7.21
CA THR A 400 6.14 27.43 6.99
C THR A 400 5.27 28.39 7.81
N SER A 401 4.42 27.94 8.73
CA SER A 401 3.62 28.85 9.56
C SER A 401 4.40 29.45 10.76
N THR A 402 5.46 30.23 10.49
CA THR A 402 6.11 31.09 11.52
C THR A 402 5.25 32.29 11.97
N ALA A 403 3.92 32.22 11.82
CA ALA A 403 3.00 33.31 12.06
C ALA A 403 1.76 32.92 12.89
N ALA A 404 1.95 32.31 14.06
CA ALA A 404 0.93 32.36 15.12
C ALA A 404 1.58 32.65 16.48
N GLY A 405 1.28 33.84 17.02
CA GLY A 405 1.55 34.15 18.42
C GLY A 405 0.73 33.22 19.34
N PRO A 406 1.06 33.14 20.65
CA PRO A 406 0.45 32.17 21.56
C PRO A 406 -0.99 32.57 21.89
N GLY A 407 -1.94 32.12 21.07
CA GLY A 407 -3.37 32.19 21.29
C GLY A 407 -3.98 30.80 21.26
N PRO A 408 -5.07 30.52 21.99
CA PRO A 408 -5.74 29.23 21.96
C PRO A 408 -6.63 29.17 20.71
N GLY A 409 -6.06 28.68 19.64
CA GLY A 409 -6.66 28.39 18.34
C GLY A 409 -5.52 27.84 17.49
N GLY A 410 -5.66 26.61 17.00
CA GLY A 410 -4.62 25.88 16.29
C GLY A 410 -4.02 26.66 15.12
N ALA A 411 -2.90 26.17 14.59
CA ALA A 411 -2.40 26.65 13.31
C ALA A 411 -3.52 26.54 12.26
N ALA A 412 -3.55 27.46 11.29
CA ALA A 412 -4.49 27.32 10.19
C ALA A 412 -4.02 26.15 9.31
N GLU A 413 -4.94 25.21 9.03
CA GLU A 413 -4.80 24.15 8.03
C GLU A 413 -4.28 24.75 6.71
N ALA A 414 -3.31 24.07 6.09
CA ALA A 414 -2.76 24.52 4.83
C ALA A 414 -3.65 24.06 3.67
N VAL A 415 -4.48 24.97 3.19
CA VAL A 415 -5.34 24.75 2.01
C VAL A 415 -4.51 24.83 0.73
N GLY A 416 -4.69 23.85 -0.17
CA GLY A 416 -4.04 23.78 -1.48
C GLY A 416 -4.98 23.31 -2.60
N ASP A 417 -4.41 23.15 -3.80
CA ASP A 417 -5.08 22.50 -4.94
C ASP A 417 -4.91 20.97 -4.80
N TYR A 418 -5.41 20.40 -3.70
CA TYR A 418 -5.43 18.94 -3.43
C TYR A 418 -6.78 18.35 -3.85
N TYR A 419 -6.80 17.10 -4.30
CA TYR A 419 -7.99 16.54 -4.93
C TYR A 419 -8.27 15.09 -4.54
N VAL A 420 -9.51 14.83 -4.13
CA VAL A 420 -10.12 13.50 -4.22
C VAL A 420 -10.99 13.44 -5.47
N TYR A 421 -10.61 12.61 -6.44
CA TYR A 421 -11.44 12.27 -7.59
C TYR A 421 -12.03 10.87 -7.41
N ILE A 422 -13.35 10.75 -7.49
CA ILE A 422 -14.06 9.48 -7.51
C ILE A 422 -14.87 9.40 -8.81
N ASN A 423 -14.30 8.69 -9.78
CA ASN A 423 -14.84 8.55 -11.13
C ASN A 423 -15.61 7.23 -11.33
N GLY A 424 -15.37 6.23 -10.48
CA GLY A 424 -15.97 4.91 -10.57
C GLY A 424 -15.70 4.06 -9.34
N GLY A 425 -15.91 2.74 -9.47
CA GLY A 425 -15.68 1.77 -8.38
C GLY A 425 -16.67 1.89 -7.21
N THR A 426 -16.32 1.19 -6.13
CA THR A 426 -17.02 1.21 -4.84
C THR A 426 -16.03 1.56 -3.74
N VAL A 427 -16.34 2.60 -2.96
CA VAL A 427 -15.58 3.04 -1.79
C VAL A 427 -16.47 2.92 -0.56
N VAL A 428 -16.03 2.13 0.42
CA VAL A 428 -16.70 1.93 1.70
C VAL A 428 -15.74 2.38 2.79
N ILE A 429 -16.20 3.26 3.67
CA ILE A 429 -15.39 3.83 4.74
C ILE A 429 -16.11 3.67 6.06
N THR A 430 -15.39 3.14 7.05
CA THR A 430 -15.83 3.04 8.44
C THR A 430 -14.77 3.65 9.34
N ILE A 431 -15.14 4.70 10.07
CA ILE A 431 -14.24 5.31 11.06
C ILE A 431 -14.36 4.54 12.39
N SER A 432 -13.28 3.89 12.84
CA SER A 432 -13.28 2.97 13.99
C SER A 432 -12.64 3.51 15.27
N GLY A 433 -11.87 4.60 15.16
CA GLY A 433 -10.98 5.06 16.23
C GLY A 433 -11.67 5.42 17.55
N GLU A 434 -10.90 5.52 18.63
CA GLU A 434 -11.43 6.10 19.86
C GLU A 434 -11.83 7.56 19.61
N LEU A 435 -12.84 8.07 20.32
CA LEU A 435 -13.43 9.41 20.08
C LEU A 435 -12.44 10.57 19.92
N ALA A 436 -11.22 10.47 20.47
CA ALA A 436 -10.21 11.52 20.38
C ALA A 436 -9.43 11.50 19.05
N GLU A 437 -9.26 10.29 18.49
CA GLU A 437 -8.48 9.93 17.29
C GLU A 437 -9.36 9.82 16.04
N GLN A 438 -10.69 9.81 16.19
CA GLN A 438 -11.61 9.88 15.06
C GLN A 438 -11.32 11.10 14.18
N GLY A 439 -11.47 10.89 12.86
CA GLY A 439 -11.43 11.86 11.78
C GLY A 439 -12.67 11.84 10.90
N ASP A 440 -12.55 12.32 9.68
CA ASP A 440 -13.57 12.43 8.66
C ASP A 440 -13.60 11.19 7.75
N GLY A 441 -14.78 10.90 7.17
CA GLY A 441 -14.83 9.86 6.14
C GLY A 441 -13.96 10.22 4.94
N ILE A 442 -14.10 11.46 4.46
CA ILE A 442 -13.24 12.07 3.46
C ILE A 442 -12.84 13.42 4.03
N ASP A 443 -11.55 13.64 4.30
CA ASP A 443 -10.99 14.97 4.53
C ASP A 443 -10.26 15.45 3.27
N ALA A 444 -10.52 16.69 2.90
CA ALA A 444 -9.85 17.32 1.79
C ALA A 444 -9.50 18.75 2.14
N ASN A 445 -8.20 19.04 2.24
CA ASN A 445 -7.67 20.40 2.30
C ASN A 445 -7.67 21.10 0.93
N GLY A 446 -8.71 20.81 0.14
CA GLY A 446 -8.92 21.23 -1.23
C GLY A 446 -10.29 20.77 -1.75
N HIS A 447 -10.27 19.90 -2.75
CA HIS A 447 -11.44 19.58 -3.57
C HIS A 447 -11.82 18.11 -3.50
N VAL A 448 -13.12 17.86 -3.58
CA VAL A 448 -13.68 16.52 -3.77
C VAL A 448 -14.57 16.55 -5.02
N GLU A 449 -14.33 15.67 -5.98
CA GLU A 449 -15.10 15.53 -7.20
C GLU A 449 -15.62 14.10 -7.35
N LEU A 450 -16.95 13.94 -7.23
CA LEU A 450 -17.64 12.67 -7.45
C LEU A 450 -18.36 12.69 -8.80
N THR A 451 -17.84 11.94 -9.77
CA THR A 451 -18.39 11.86 -11.14
C THR A 451 -19.02 10.50 -11.46
N GLY A 452 -18.74 9.47 -10.66
CA GLY A 452 -19.29 8.12 -10.82
C GLY A 452 -19.10 7.26 -9.57
N GLY A 453 -19.36 5.96 -9.69
CA GLY A 453 -19.14 4.99 -8.59
C GLY A 453 -20.16 5.03 -7.45
N LEU A 454 -19.83 4.30 -6.39
CA LEU A 454 -20.59 4.21 -5.15
C LEU A 454 -19.68 4.59 -3.97
N VAL A 455 -20.12 5.52 -3.13
CA VAL A 455 -19.42 5.91 -1.89
C VAL A 455 -20.36 5.70 -0.70
N VAL A 456 -19.94 4.90 0.28
CA VAL A 456 -20.69 4.55 1.49
C VAL A 456 -19.84 4.87 2.72
N ILE A 457 -20.33 5.72 3.61
CA ILE A 457 -19.54 6.19 4.77
C ILE A 457 -20.31 6.00 6.08
N SER A 458 -19.74 5.18 6.97
CA SER A 458 -20.05 5.14 8.40
C SER A 458 -19.02 6.01 9.13
N GLY A 459 -19.28 7.32 9.17
CA GLY A 459 -18.33 8.32 9.67
C GLY A 459 -18.27 8.42 11.20
N ALA A 460 -17.54 9.42 11.67
CA ALA A 460 -17.27 9.63 13.09
C ALA A 460 -18.52 9.83 13.97
N THR A 461 -18.33 9.44 15.22
CA THR A 461 -19.33 9.53 16.30
C THR A 461 -19.14 10.75 17.20
N ASP A 462 -18.15 11.59 16.90
CA ASP A 462 -17.89 12.84 17.60
C ASP A 462 -18.62 14.05 16.94
N THR A 463 -18.32 15.28 17.38
CA THR A 463 -18.96 16.50 16.81
C THR A 463 -17.98 17.45 16.14
N ARG A 464 -16.73 17.01 16.00
CA ARG A 464 -15.66 17.71 15.32
C ARG A 464 -15.66 17.31 13.85
N ASN A 465 -15.82 16.02 13.57
CA ASN A 465 -15.70 15.49 12.21
C ASN A 465 -17.04 15.10 11.62
N SER A 466 -17.00 14.57 10.41
CA SER A 466 -18.14 14.38 9.55
C SER A 466 -17.93 13.23 8.56
N ALA A 467 -18.92 12.98 7.71
CA ALA A 467 -18.74 12.02 6.62
C ALA A 467 -17.82 12.59 5.53
N ILE A 468 -17.85 13.91 5.32
CA ILE A 468 -17.11 14.62 4.28
C ILE A 468 -16.82 16.02 4.80
N ASP A 469 -15.55 16.32 5.06
CA ASP A 469 -15.04 17.67 5.25
C ASP A 469 -14.24 18.10 4.02
N TYR A 470 -14.37 19.37 3.66
CA TYR A 470 -13.56 19.97 2.62
C TYR A 470 -13.28 21.42 2.98
N SER A 471 -12.00 21.76 3.04
CA SER A 471 -11.54 23.05 3.51
C SER A 471 -10.90 23.83 2.36
N GLY A 472 -11.40 25.04 2.12
CA GLY A 472 -10.82 25.98 1.15
C GLY A 472 -10.94 25.64 -0.34
N GLY A 473 -11.49 24.49 -0.72
CA GLY A 473 -11.91 24.16 -2.09
C GLY A 473 -13.41 23.90 -2.22
N SER A 474 -13.79 22.79 -2.85
CA SER A 474 -15.20 22.49 -3.20
C SER A 474 -15.50 21.01 -3.21
N PHE A 475 -16.69 20.65 -2.75
CA PHE A 475 -17.27 19.34 -3.00
C PHE A 475 -18.30 19.39 -4.14
N VAL A 476 -17.99 18.75 -5.27
CA VAL A 476 -18.80 18.74 -6.49
C VAL A 476 -19.25 17.32 -6.83
N VAL A 477 -20.56 17.13 -6.97
CA VAL A 477 -21.16 15.86 -7.39
C VAL A 477 -21.84 16.04 -8.75
N THR A 478 -21.41 15.25 -9.74
CA THR A 478 -21.97 15.26 -11.10
C THR A 478 -22.47 13.90 -11.56
N GLY A 479 -22.17 12.83 -10.83
CA GLY A 479 -22.64 11.47 -11.04
C GLY A 479 -22.37 10.59 -9.82
N GLY A 480 -22.63 9.28 -9.95
CA GLY A 480 -22.42 8.32 -8.87
C GLY A 480 -23.45 8.39 -7.74
N THR A 481 -23.34 7.48 -6.77
CA THR A 481 -24.17 7.45 -5.56
C THR A 481 -23.30 7.68 -4.33
N LEU A 482 -23.73 8.58 -3.46
CA LEU A 482 -23.12 8.85 -2.17
C LEU A 482 -24.14 8.65 -1.07
N ILE A 483 -23.82 7.86 -0.05
CA ILE A 483 -24.49 7.91 1.24
C ILE A 483 -23.47 7.94 2.37
N GLY A 484 -23.49 9.01 3.15
CA GLY A 484 -22.61 9.19 4.31
C GLY A 484 -23.41 9.51 5.56
N THR A 485 -22.95 8.99 6.69
CA THR A 485 -23.54 9.24 8.00
C THR A 485 -22.47 9.64 9.00
N ASN A 486 -22.82 10.52 9.94
CA ASN A 486 -21.94 10.95 11.03
C ASN A 486 -22.77 11.52 12.18
N VAL A 487 -22.16 11.76 13.33
CA VAL A 487 -22.80 12.58 14.38
C VAL A 487 -22.73 14.06 14.00
N ASN A 488 -23.89 14.72 13.94
CA ASN A 488 -24.00 16.10 13.49
C ASN A 488 -23.20 17.06 14.39
N GLY A 489 -22.25 17.77 13.80
CA GLY A 489 -21.23 18.56 14.46
C GLY A 489 -20.95 19.91 13.80
N HIS A 490 -19.78 20.48 14.10
CA HIS A 490 -19.38 21.79 13.56
C HIS A 490 -18.95 21.74 12.09
N ASN A 491 -18.35 20.63 11.66
CA ASN A 491 -17.83 20.45 10.31
C ASN A 491 -18.77 19.63 9.42
N SER A 492 -19.97 19.29 9.90
CA SER A 492 -20.92 18.53 9.08
C SER A 492 -21.46 19.38 7.95
N GLN A 493 -21.17 18.96 6.72
CA GLN A 493 -21.51 19.70 5.51
C GLN A 493 -22.30 18.83 4.52
N GLY A 494 -23.01 19.51 3.60
CA GLY A 494 -23.68 18.87 2.48
C GLY A 494 -22.89 19.09 1.18
N VAL A 495 -23.43 18.57 0.09
CA VAL A 495 -22.86 18.73 -1.26
C VAL A 495 -22.79 20.22 -1.64
N GLY A 496 -21.70 20.62 -2.30
CA GLY A 496 -21.45 22.01 -2.68
C GLY A 496 -22.25 22.47 -3.90
N SER A 497 -22.54 23.77 -3.96
CA SER A 497 -23.40 24.40 -4.99
C SER A 497 -22.89 24.37 -6.44
N GLY A 498 -21.68 23.84 -6.68
CA GLY A 498 -21.14 23.61 -8.02
C GLY A 498 -21.68 22.34 -8.69
N SER A 499 -22.42 21.53 -7.92
CA SER A 499 -22.92 20.22 -8.33
C SER A 499 -24.03 20.30 -9.37
N THR A 500 -24.10 19.28 -10.23
CA THR A 500 -25.20 19.11 -11.20
C THR A 500 -26.13 17.97 -10.82
N GLN A 501 -25.79 17.19 -9.81
CA GLN A 501 -26.61 16.13 -9.24
C GLN A 501 -27.28 16.59 -7.95
N ALA A 502 -28.55 16.27 -7.78
CA ALA A 502 -29.29 16.66 -6.58
C ALA A 502 -28.83 15.87 -5.36
N SER A 503 -28.94 16.48 -4.19
CA SER A 503 -28.57 15.88 -2.91
C SER A 503 -29.59 16.20 -1.82
N MET A 504 -29.49 15.47 -0.72
CA MET A 504 -30.19 15.73 0.53
C MET A 504 -29.18 15.76 1.67
N TYR A 505 -29.29 16.78 2.50
CA TYR A 505 -28.58 16.85 3.77
C TYR A 505 -29.60 16.88 4.91
N MET A 506 -29.52 15.89 5.79
CA MET A 506 -30.54 15.60 6.78
C MET A 506 -29.92 15.54 8.16
N THR A 507 -30.55 16.16 9.16
CA THR A 507 -30.05 16.17 10.54
C THR A 507 -31.16 15.80 11.53
N SER A 508 -30.80 15.07 12.56
CA SER A 508 -31.62 14.74 13.72
C SER A 508 -31.08 15.45 14.97
N THR A 509 -31.97 15.84 15.89
CA THR A 509 -31.57 16.36 17.20
C THR A 509 -31.22 15.25 18.20
N GLN A 510 -31.45 13.99 17.83
CA GLN A 510 -31.15 12.81 18.63
C GLN A 510 -30.17 11.93 17.85
N THR A 511 -29.12 11.46 18.54
CA THR A 511 -28.26 10.39 18.03
C THR A 511 -29.08 9.12 17.84
N ILE A 512 -28.92 8.51 16.68
CA ILE A 512 -29.48 7.24 16.27
C ILE A 512 -28.35 6.21 16.37
N SER A 513 -28.64 5.04 16.94
CA SER A 513 -27.61 4.02 17.13
C SER A 513 -27.18 3.40 15.81
N GLY A 514 -25.89 3.11 15.68
CA GLY A 514 -25.35 2.23 14.63
C GLY A 514 -26.12 0.91 14.56
N GLY A 515 -26.23 0.35 13.36
CA GLY A 515 -27.12 -0.77 13.03
C GLY A 515 -28.60 -0.37 12.84
N SER A 516 -28.96 0.90 13.00
CA SER A 516 -30.32 1.38 12.68
C SER A 516 -30.40 1.79 11.21
N VAL A 517 -31.17 1.06 10.42
CA VAL A 517 -31.34 1.29 8.98
C VAL A 517 -31.83 2.71 8.65
N VAL A 518 -31.20 3.34 7.66
CA VAL A 518 -31.69 4.49 6.90
C VAL A 518 -32.29 3.98 5.59
N HIS A 519 -33.53 4.36 5.29
CA HIS A 519 -34.18 4.04 4.04
C HIS A 519 -34.80 5.28 3.41
N VAL A 520 -34.55 5.49 2.12
CA VAL A 520 -35.14 6.59 1.34
C VAL A 520 -35.97 6.00 0.21
N GLU A 521 -37.21 6.48 0.07
CA GLU A 521 -38.10 6.11 -1.03
C GLU A 521 -38.66 7.33 -1.77
N SER A 522 -38.97 7.13 -3.05
CA SER A 522 -39.66 8.13 -3.89
C SER A 522 -41.11 8.32 -3.46
N PRO A 523 -41.81 9.38 -3.93
CA PRO A 523 -43.25 9.54 -3.74
C PRO A 523 -44.11 8.34 -4.21
N GLU A 524 -43.59 7.54 -5.14
CA GLU A 524 -44.22 6.33 -5.66
C GLU A 524 -43.95 5.09 -4.80
N GLY A 525 -43.08 5.19 -3.79
CA GLY A 525 -42.66 4.08 -2.92
C GLY A 525 -41.55 3.20 -3.51
N GLU A 526 -40.80 3.70 -4.49
CA GLU A 526 -39.61 3.02 -5.02
C GLU A 526 -38.41 3.33 -4.10
N SER A 527 -37.63 2.31 -3.72
CA SER A 527 -36.45 2.50 -2.87
C SER A 527 -35.31 3.12 -3.66
N LEU A 528 -34.72 4.19 -3.12
CA LEU A 528 -33.51 4.82 -3.67
C LEU A 528 -32.25 4.34 -2.94
N VAL A 529 -32.33 4.16 -1.63
CA VAL A 529 -31.22 3.64 -0.81
C VAL A 529 -31.74 2.97 0.45
N THR A 530 -31.09 1.86 0.83
CA THR A 530 -31.25 1.20 2.12
C THR A 530 -29.87 0.93 2.70
N PHE A 531 -29.53 1.62 3.79
CA PHE A 531 -28.19 1.60 4.38
C PHE A 531 -28.28 1.32 5.87
N GLU A 532 -27.46 0.43 6.39
CA GLU A 532 -27.28 0.15 7.82
C GLU A 532 -25.89 0.63 8.25
N PRO A 533 -25.78 1.86 8.78
CA PRO A 533 -24.49 2.41 9.19
C PRO A 533 -23.89 1.59 10.33
N ALA A 534 -22.58 1.36 10.30
CA ALA A 534 -21.86 0.71 11.40
C ALA A 534 -21.86 1.59 12.66
N ASN A 535 -21.77 2.91 12.47
CA ASN A 535 -21.58 3.89 13.53
C ASN A 535 -22.86 4.62 13.92
N ASP A 536 -22.88 5.15 15.15
CA ASP A 536 -23.92 6.06 15.62
C ASP A 536 -23.95 7.32 14.75
N TYR A 537 -25.16 7.82 14.42
CA TYR A 537 -25.31 8.95 13.52
C TYR A 537 -26.43 9.91 13.92
N SER A 538 -26.33 11.15 13.47
CA SER A 538 -27.41 12.14 13.53
C SER A 538 -27.40 13.11 12.35
N ALA A 539 -26.47 12.97 11.41
CA ALA A 539 -26.48 13.60 10.10
C ALA A 539 -26.37 12.52 9.02
N ILE A 540 -27.03 12.79 7.88
CA ILE A 540 -26.98 11.96 6.68
C ILE A 540 -26.78 12.89 5.48
N VAL A 541 -25.75 12.64 4.68
CA VAL A 541 -25.57 13.20 3.34
C VAL A 541 -25.93 12.13 2.32
N PHE A 542 -26.78 12.46 1.36
CA PHE A 542 -27.19 11.53 0.32
C PHE A 542 -27.24 12.24 -1.04
N SER A 543 -26.60 11.67 -2.04
CA SER A 543 -26.75 12.06 -3.43
C SER A 543 -26.90 10.82 -4.31
N SER A 544 -27.76 10.90 -5.30
CA SER A 544 -27.96 9.83 -6.27
C SER A 544 -28.43 10.42 -7.60
N PRO A 545 -28.12 9.80 -8.75
CA PRO A 545 -28.64 10.23 -10.04
C PRO A 545 -30.17 10.09 -10.14
N GLU A 546 -30.78 9.35 -9.23
CA GLU A 546 -32.23 9.17 -9.13
C GLU A 546 -32.93 10.34 -8.42
N LEU A 547 -32.19 11.19 -7.71
CA LEU A 547 -32.76 12.37 -7.07
C LEU A 547 -33.05 13.47 -8.10
N VAL A 548 -34.26 14.01 -8.00
CA VAL A 548 -34.76 15.13 -8.81
C VAL A 548 -34.83 16.40 -7.99
N ASP A 549 -34.20 17.48 -8.48
CA ASP A 549 -34.22 18.81 -7.86
C ASP A 549 -35.66 19.30 -7.57
N GLY A 550 -35.91 19.65 -6.30
CA GLY A 550 -37.18 20.13 -5.79
C GLY A 550 -38.25 19.06 -5.53
N GLU A 551 -37.99 17.79 -5.87
CA GLU A 551 -38.86 16.66 -5.50
C GLU A 551 -38.63 16.26 -4.04
N SER A 552 -39.64 15.67 -3.40
CA SER A 552 -39.59 15.31 -1.98
C SER A 552 -39.62 13.80 -1.80
N TYR A 553 -38.79 13.30 -0.90
CA TYR A 553 -38.57 11.88 -0.64
C TYR A 553 -38.89 11.58 0.83
N ASP A 554 -39.45 10.41 1.08
CA ASP A 554 -39.75 9.95 2.43
C ASP A 554 -38.54 9.20 2.98
N VAL A 555 -38.14 9.57 4.20
CA VAL A 555 -36.95 9.07 4.89
C VAL A 555 -37.40 8.32 6.12
N TYR A 556 -37.06 7.03 6.18
CA TYR A 556 -37.41 6.13 7.27
C TYR A 556 -36.17 5.73 8.06
N LEU A 557 -36.35 5.59 9.37
CA LEU A 557 -35.31 5.13 10.29
C LEU A 557 -35.73 3.84 10.99
N GLY A 558 -34.76 2.96 11.21
CA GLY A 558 -34.96 1.62 11.76
C GLY A 558 -35.75 0.72 10.80
N GLY A 559 -36.42 -0.28 11.36
CA GLY A 559 -37.08 -1.34 10.58
C GLY A 559 -36.20 -2.57 10.45
N THR A 560 -36.52 -3.41 9.47
CA THR A 560 -35.75 -4.62 9.15
C THR A 560 -35.56 -4.71 7.65
N VAL A 561 -34.37 -5.10 7.25
CA VAL A 561 -33.99 -5.37 5.86
C VAL A 561 -33.66 -6.87 5.71
N THR A 562 -33.87 -7.41 4.51
CA THR A 562 -33.48 -8.78 4.16
C THR A 562 -32.65 -8.78 2.88
N GLY A 563 -31.80 -9.78 2.69
CA GLY A 563 -30.62 -9.67 1.81
C GLY A 563 -29.40 -9.44 2.69
N GLY A 564 -28.24 -9.97 2.33
CA GLY A 564 -26.99 -9.68 3.04
C GLY A 564 -26.35 -8.41 2.47
N SER A 565 -25.51 -7.76 3.24
CA SER A 565 -24.65 -6.68 2.77
C SER A 565 -23.25 -6.87 3.36
N GLU A 566 -22.22 -6.69 2.54
CA GLU A 566 -20.83 -6.61 2.98
C GLU A 566 -20.43 -5.16 3.31
N THR A 567 -21.15 -4.17 2.76
CA THR A 567 -20.82 -2.73 2.85
C THR A 567 -21.76 -1.93 3.76
N GLY A 568 -22.72 -2.60 4.39
CA GLY A 568 -23.88 -1.98 5.06
C GLY A 568 -24.94 -1.45 4.09
N LEU A 569 -24.65 -1.32 2.79
CA LEU A 569 -25.61 -0.96 1.75
C LEU A 569 -26.34 -2.20 1.23
N TYR A 570 -27.66 -2.17 1.23
CA TYR A 570 -28.50 -3.30 0.82
C TYR A 570 -29.12 -3.09 -0.56
N GLU A 571 -28.50 -3.68 -1.58
CA GLU A 571 -29.02 -3.74 -2.94
C GLU A 571 -30.07 -4.87 -3.06
N ASP A 572 -31.12 -4.63 -3.86
CA ASP A 572 -32.20 -5.61 -4.13
C ASP A 572 -32.86 -6.22 -2.87
N SER A 573 -32.96 -5.42 -1.80
CA SER A 573 -33.46 -5.86 -0.50
C SER A 573 -34.96 -5.62 -0.29
N GLU A 574 -35.58 -6.43 0.59
CA GLU A 574 -36.91 -6.10 1.12
C GLU A 574 -36.78 -5.35 2.45
N TYR A 575 -37.10 -4.06 2.43
CA TYR A 575 -37.21 -3.21 3.60
C TYR A 575 -38.65 -3.20 4.16
N SER A 576 -38.81 -3.27 5.49
CA SER A 576 -40.12 -3.05 6.11
C SER A 576 -40.05 -2.60 7.57
N GLY A 577 -41.10 -1.90 8.01
CA GLY A 577 -41.39 -1.69 9.44
C GLY A 577 -40.64 -0.55 10.12
N GLY A 578 -39.91 0.29 9.39
CA GLY A 578 -39.31 1.50 9.98
C GLY A 578 -40.31 2.65 10.17
N GLU A 579 -39.85 3.67 10.89
CA GLU A 579 -40.63 4.87 11.22
C GLU A 579 -40.32 5.98 10.24
N LEU A 580 -41.36 6.58 9.64
CA LEU A 580 -41.20 7.78 8.81
C LEU A 580 -40.65 8.91 9.68
N ALA A 581 -39.39 9.25 9.45
CA ALA A 581 -38.68 10.27 10.22
C ALA A 581 -38.89 11.66 9.63
N ALA A 582 -38.83 11.79 8.30
CA ALA A 582 -39.00 13.06 7.60
C ALA A 582 -39.44 12.86 6.14
N THR A 583 -39.98 13.93 5.56
CA THR A 583 -40.11 14.10 4.10
C THR A 583 -39.18 15.25 3.72
N VAL A 584 -38.19 15.00 2.87
CA VAL A 584 -37.08 15.92 2.58
C VAL A 584 -37.04 16.21 1.08
N SER A 585 -36.89 17.48 0.70
CA SER A 585 -36.72 17.84 -0.71
C SER A 585 -35.26 17.78 -1.12
N ALA A 586 -34.98 17.15 -2.27
CA ALA A 586 -33.65 17.18 -2.86
C ALA A 586 -33.37 18.54 -3.52
N SER A 587 -32.10 18.94 -3.53
CA SER A 587 -31.67 20.22 -4.10
C SER A 587 -30.32 20.12 -4.79
N LEU A 588 -30.09 21.01 -5.77
CA LEU A 588 -28.78 21.32 -6.34
C LEU A 588 -27.94 22.27 -5.47
#